data_AF-A0A1B8QAX0-F1
#
_entry.id   AF-A0A1B8QAX0-F1
#
_cell.length_a   1.000
_cell.length_b   1.000
_cell.length_c   1.000
_cell.angle_alpha   90.00
_cell.angle_beta   90.00
_cell.angle_gamma   90.00
#
_symmetry.space_group_name_H-M   'P 1'
#
loop_
_entity.id
_entity.type
_entity.pdbx_description
1 polymer ?
#
loop_
_entity_poly.entity_id
_entity_poly.type
_entity_poly.pdbx_seq_one_letter_code
_entity_poly.pdbx_strand_id
1 'polypeptide(L)'
;MPRENFSVSYTNWMSLEEELARFYGRAEVISSDLSKGIYYDTQGNKVTYEDWYEKGSLKRKEAIAKIGTQHWHTYKFNVQELTSKYKNKTPEGKALGTTIGIGIAGLQFPSLTPSLEDKSFIITLTILDDGTLKQDVKYEWKDEYKSDVINPH
;
A
#
# COMPACT_ATOMS: atom_id res chain seq x y z
N MET A 1 -17.87 -9.93 -5.55
CA MET A 1 -18.45 -8.60 -5.28
C MET A 1 -17.42 -7.79 -4.52
N PRO A 2 -17.06 -6.57 -4.94
CA PRO A 2 -16.14 -5.74 -4.17
C PRO A 2 -16.75 -5.46 -2.79
N ARG A 3 -15.96 -5.54 -1.72
CA ARG A 3 -16.42 -5.24 -0.36
C ARG A 3 -16.94 -3.80 -0.33
N GLU A 4 -18.20 -3.61 0.02
CA GLU A 4 -18.85 -2.29 0.03
C GLU A 4 -18.29 -1.37 1.11
N ASN A 5 -17.73 -1.95 2.17
CA ASN A 5 -17.14 -1.23 3.28
C ASN A 5 -15.76 -1.81 3.62
N PHE A 6 -14.81 -0.94 3.95
CA PHE A 6 -13.53 -1.34 4.52
C PHE A 6 -13.21 -0.49 5.76
N SER A 7 -12.42 -1.05 6.66
CA SER A 7 -11.97 -0.36 7.86
C SER A 7 -10.46 -0.40 7.96
N VAL A 8 -9.87 0.74 8.30
CA VAL A 8 -8.45 0.85 8.63
C VAL A 8 -8.35 1.15 10.11
N SER A 9 -7.66 0.29 10.86
CA SER A 9 -7.36 0.52 12.26
C SER A 9 -5.89 0.84 12.42
N TYR A 10 -5.58 1.90 13.17
CA TYR A 10 -4.21 2.31 13.48
C TYR A 10 -4.11 2.74 14.94
N THR A 11 -2.90 2.84 15.44
CA THR A 11 -2.60 3.37 16.77
C THR A 11 -1.27 4.11 16.68
N ASN A 12 -1.07 5.11 17.53
CA ASN A 12 0.23 5.75 17.62
C ASN A 12 1.24 4.73 18.10
N TRP A 13 2.26 4.52 17.28
CA TRP A 13 3.34 3.60 17.56
C TRP A 13 4.65 4.36 17.75
N MET A 14 5.69 3.66 18.14
CA MET A 14 7.03 4.24 18.25
C MET A 14 7.68 4.38 16.87
N SER A 15 8.74 5.18 16.80
CA SER A 15 9.55 5.30 15.57
C SER A 15 10.17 3.96 15.18
N LEU A 16 10.59 3.82 13.92
CA LEU A 16 11.27 2.60 13.45
C LEU A 16 12.55 2.33 14.25
N GLU A 17 13.31 3.37 14.61
CA GLU A 17 14.52 3.24 15.41
C GLU A 17 14.23 2.67 16.80
N GLU A 18 13.22 3.22 17.48
CA GLU A 18 12.78 2.73 18.79
C GLU A 18 12.22 1.31 18.71
N GLU A 19 11.45 0.99 17.66
CA GLU A 19 10.90 -0.35 17.44
C GLU A 19 12.02 -1.38 17.27
N LEU A 20 12.99 -1.08 16.40
CA LEU A 20 14.14 -1.94 16.16
C LEU A 20 14.93 -2.15 17.44
N ALA A 21 15.30 -1.08 18.14
CA ALA A 21 16.05 -1.17 19.38
C ALA A 21 15.31 -1.99 20.46
N ARG A 22 13.98 -1.82 20.57
CA ARG A 22 13.18 -2.43 21.63
C ARG A 22 12.86 -3.90 21.39
N PHE A 23 12.61 -4.30 20.14
CA PHE A 23 12.12 -5.65 19.85
C PHE A 23 13.15 -6.52 19.13
N TYR A 24 13.91 -5.94 18.21
CA TYR A 24 14.82 -6.68 17.35
C TYR A 24 16.26 -6.66 17.89
N GLY A 25 16.72 -5.51 18.38
CA GLY A 25 18.09 -5.28 18.85
C GLY A 25 18.85 -4.36 17.90
N ARG A 26 20.07 -4.73 17.52
CA ARG A 26 20.93 -3.93 16.63
C ARG A 26 21.24 -4.67 15.34
N ALA A 27 21.25 -3.95 14.23
CA ALA A 27 21.71 -4.45 12.95
C ALA A 27 22.82 -3.53 12.41
N GLU A 28 23.95 -4.13 12.04
CA GLU A 28 25.04 -3.47 11.33
C GLU A 28 24.99 -3.97 9.88
N VAL A 29 24.24 -3.24 9.06
CA VAL A 29 23.98 -3.62 7.66
C VAL A 29 25.05 -3.00 6.78
N ILE A 30 25.93 -3.85 6.24
CA ILE A 30 27.09 -3.43 5.42
C ILE A 30 26.76 -3.49 3.91
N SER A 31 25.57 -3.97 3.54
CA SER A 31 25.13 -4.09 2.15
C SER A 31 23.60 -4.02 2.03
N SER A 32 23.07 -3.74 0.83
CA SER A 32 21.63 -3.80 0.56
C SER A 32 21.03 -5.22 0.73
N ASP A 33 21.87 -6.25 0.74
CA ASP A 33 21.49 -7.62 1.08
C ASP A 33 21.47 -7.79 2.61
N LEU A 34 20.27 -7.77 3.17
CA LEU A 34 20.05 -7.90 4.61
C LEU A 34 20.58 -9.24 5.14
N SER A 35 20.63 -10.32 4.36
CA SER A 35 21.19 -11.59 4.85
C SER A 35 22.69 -11.51 5.21
N LYS A 36 23.39 -10.50 4.69
CA LYS A 36 24.84 -10.29 4.90
C LYS A 36 25.16 -9.32 6.04
N GLY A 37 24.16 -8.85 6.78
CA GLY A 37 24.34 -8.00 7.95
C GLY A 37 24.92 -8.74 9.16
N ILE A 38 25.41 -7.97 10.13
CA ILE A 38 25.72 -8.49 11.47
C ILE A 38 24.57 -8.09 12.39
N TYR A 39 23.95 -9.09 13.00
CA TYR A 39 22.76 -8.91 13.83
C TYR A 39 23.04 -9.24 15.27
N TYR A 40 22.48 -8.43 16.16
CA TYR A 40 22.52 -8.61 17.60
C TYR A 40 21.11 -8.57 18.15
N ASP A 41 20.79 -9.51 19.04
CA ASP A 41 19.53 -9.48 19.77
C ASP A 41 19.45 -8.29 20.75
N THR A 42 18.32 -8.13 21.42
CA THR A 42 18.10 -7.07 22.42
C THR A 42 19.01 -7.17 23.65
N GLN A 43 19.74 -8.26 23.82
CA GLN A 43 20.72 -8.47 24.90
C GLN A 43 22.16 -8.24 24.42
N GLY A 44 22.37 -7.96 23.14
CA GLY A 44 23.67 -7.75 22.54
C GLY A 44 24.37 -9.03 22.08
N ASN A 45 23.69 -10.18 22.08
CA ASN A 45 24.26 -11.42 21.56
C ASN A 45 24.17 -11.44 20.04
N LYS A 46 25.25 -11.86 19.38
CA LYS A 46 25.26 -12.05 17.92
C LYS A 46 24.31 -13.19 17.53
N VAL A 47 23.43 -12.95 16.57
CA VAL A 47 22.42 -13.90 16.08
C VAL A 47 22.40 -13.91 14.54
N THR A 48 21.69 -14.87 13.94
CA THR A 48 21.42 -14.86 12.50
C THR A 48 20.35 -13.83 12.15
N TYR A 49 20.25 -13.48 10.86
CA TYR A 49 19.20 -12.60 10.37
C TYR A 49 17.80 -13.19 10.63
N GLU A 50 17.63 -14.48 10.38
CA GLU A 50 16.35 -15.18 10.56
C GLU A 50 15.91 -15.13 12.02
N ASP A 51 16.82 -15.45 12.95
CA ASP A 51 16.54 -15.40 14.38
C ASP A 51 16.22 -13.98 14.84
N TRP A 52 16.99 -13.00 14.37
CA TRP A 52 16.78 -11.58 14.68
C TRP A 52 15.40 -11.11 14.22
N TYR A 53 15.03 -11.44 12.98
CA TYR A 53 13.77 -11.04 12.39
C TYR A 53 12.58 -11.78 13.02
N GLU A 54 12.64 -13.10 13.17
CA GLU A 54 11.53 -13.90 13.70
C GLU A 54 11.27 -13.58 15.16
N LYS A 55 12.30 -13.56 16.01
CA LYS A 55 12.15 -13.27 17.44
C LYS A 55 11.73 -11.81 17.66
N GLY A 56 12.31 -10.88 16.92
CA GLY A 56 11.92 -9.47 16.98
C GLY A 56 10.47 -9.25 16.53
N SER A 57 10.07 -9.87 15.43
CA SER A 57 8.70 -9.83 14.91
C SER A 57 7.69 -10.44 15.88
N LEU A 58 8.04 -11.54 16.53
CA LEU A 58 7.19 -12.16 17.55
C LEU A 58 6.99 -11.22 18.75
N LYS A 59 8.07 -10.69 19.33
CA LYS A 59 8.00 -9.73 20.44
C LYS A 59 7.19 -8.49 20.07
N ARG A 60 7.38 -7.95 18.88
CA ARG A 60 6.62 -6.82 18.34
C ARG A 60 5.13 -7.14 18.26
N LYS A 61 4.76 -8.29 17.69
CA LYS A 61 3.35 -8.73 17.58
C LYS A 61 2.71 -8.89 18.96
N GLU A 62 3.41 -9.49 19.92
CA GLU A 62 2.93 -9.63 21.30
C GLU A 62 2.72 -8.28 21.99
N ALA A 63 3.62 -7.32 21.77
CA ALA A 63 3.46 -5.97 22.30
C ALA A 63 2.25 -5.25 21.69
N ILE A 64 2.06 -5.37 20.37
CA ILE A 64 0.90 -4.81 19.66
C ILE A 64 -0.41 -5.45 20.16
N ALA A 65 -0.42 -6.77 20.40
CA ALA A 65 -1.59 -7.48 20.90
C ALA A 65 -2.00 -7.06 22.32
N LYS A 66 -1.07 -6.49 23.10
CA LYS A 66 -1.34 -5.95 24.45
C LYS A 66 -1.84 -4.51 24.44
N ILE A 67 -1.83 -3.83 23.30
CA ILE A 67 -2.41 -2.48 23.18
C ILE A 67 -3.92 -2.60 23.36
N GLY A 68 -4.45 -2.00 24.42
CA GLY A 68 -5.90 -1.99 24.68
C GLY A 68 -6.67 -1.32 23.54
N THR A 69 -7.88 -1.82 23.26
CA THR A 69 -8.72 -1.36 22.15
C THR A 69 -9.01 0.14 22.17
N GLN A 70 -8.96 0.77 23.34
CA GLN A 70 -9.14 2.21 23.52
C GLN A 70 -8.04 3.07 22.87
N HIS A 71 -6.87 2.50 22.57
CA HIS A 71 -5.77 3.19 21.90
C HIS A 71 -5.79 3.02 20.38
N TRP A 72 -6.70 2.20 19.87
CA TRP A 72 -6.88 2.00 18.44
C TRP A 72 -7.92 2.97 17.90
N HIS A 73 -7.55 3.63 16.83
CA HIS A 73 -8.42 4.46 16.03
C HIS A 73 -8.84 3.68 14.79
N THR A 74 -10.14 3.63 14.50
CA THR A 74 -10.68 2.93 13.34
C THR A 74 -11.41 3.91 12.43
N TYR A 75 -10.92 4.06 11.21
CA TYR A 75 -11.65 4.73 10.14
C TYR A 75 -12.45 3.70 9.35
N LYS A 76 -13.74 3.98 9.18
CA LYS A 76 -14.64 3.18 8.34
C LYS A 76 -14.91 3.95 7.05
N PHE A 77 -14.85 3.21 5.95
CA PHE A 77 -15.03 3.74 4.62
C PHE A 77 -16.15 2.99 3.94
N ASN A 78 -17.03 3.76 3.29
CA ASN A 78 -17.99 3.22 2.35
C ASN A 78 -17.44 3.45 0.94
N VAL A 79 -17.12 2.36 0.24
CA VAL A 79 -16.54 2.42 -1.11
C VAL A 79 -17.53 3.05 -2.08
N GLN A 80 -18.82 2.77 -1.94
CA GLN A 80 -19.86 3.35 -2.79
C GLN A 80 -19.95 4.87 -2.57
N GLU A 81 -19.86 5.34 -1.33
CA GLU A 81 -19.87 6.77 -1.02
C GLU A 81 -18.64 7.47 -1.62
N LEU A 82 -17.44 6.89 -1.42
CA LEU A 82 -16.18 7.42 -1.95
C LEU A 82 -16.15 7.52 -3.48
N THR A 83 -16.82 6.57 -4.15
CA THR A 83 -16.87 6.48 -5.61
C THR A 83 -18.12 7.11 -6.23
N SER A 84 -19.12 7.48 -5.42
CA SER A 84 -20.41 8.04 -5.88
C SER A 84 -20.25 9.28 -6.75
N LYS A 85 -19.31 10.17 -6.39
CA LYS A 85 -18.96 11.36 -7.17
C LYS A 85 -18.40 11.07 -8.55
N TYR A 86 -17.99 9.82 -8.82
CA TYR A 86 -17.50 9.32 -10.10
C TYR A 86 -18.51 8.41 -10.80
N LYS A 87 -19.76 8.35 -10.32
CA LYS A 87 -20.82 7.62 -11.01
C LYS A 87 -20.97 8.19 -12.43
N ASN A 88 -20.81 7.32 -13.43
CA ASN A 88 -20.89 7.64 -14.86
C ASN A 88 -19.82 8.63 -15.37
N LYS A 89 -18.78 8.95 -14.58
CA LYS A 89 -17.68 9.81 -15.02
C LYS A 89 -16.32 9.40 -14.43
N THR A 90 -15.24 9.60 -15.16
CA THR A 90 -13.87 9.43 -14.67
C THR A 90 -13.55 10.47 -13.58
N PRO A 91 -12.48 10.28 -12.79
CA PRO A 91 -12.04 11.28 -11.81
C PRO A 91 -11.72 12.66 -12.39
N GLU A 92 -11.39 12.72 -13.68
CA GLU A 92 -11.18 13.94 -14.47
C GLU A 92 -12.50 14.60 -14.91
N GLY A 93 -13.64 14.00 -14.60
CA GLY A 93 -14.98 14.50 -14.95
C GLY A 93 -15.50 14.09 -16.34
N LYS A 94 -14.77 13.26 -17.10
CA LYS A 94 -15.20 12.79 -18.43
C LYS A 94 -16.23 11.68 -18.30
N ALA A 95 -17.24 11.62 -19.16
CA ALA A 95 -18.23 10.54 -19.10
C ALA A 95 -17.56 9.16 -19.32
N LEU A 96 -18.00 8.14 -18.56
CA LEU A 96 -17.59 6.76 -18.81
C LEU A 96 -18.07 6.36 -20.22
N GLY A 97 -17.18 5.78 -21.03
CA GLY A 97 -17.45 5.49 -22.45
C GLY A 97 -17.06 6.61 -23.43
N THR A 98 -16.53 7.75 -22.95
CA THR A 98 -15.91 8.75 -23.83
C THR A 98 -14.53 8.28 -24.30
N THR A 99 -14.36 8.13 -25.61
CA THR A 99 -13.06 7.91 -26.25
C THR A 99 -12.19 9.16 -26.07
N ILE A 100 -11.08 9.05 -25.34
CA ILE A 100 -10.07 10.12 -25.27
C ILE A 100 -9.14 9.92 -26.47
N GLY A 101 -9.33 10.69 -27.53
CA GLY A 101 -8.44 10.67 -28.69
C GLY A 101 -7.06 11.21 -28.30
N ILE A 102 -6.02 10.41 -28.51
CA ILE A 102 -4.63 10.89 -28.49
C ILE A 102 -4.36 11.40 -29.92
N GLY A 103 -4.16 12.72 -30.09
CA GLY A 103 -3.95 13.34 -31.42
C GLY A 103 -2.63 12.89 -32.08
N ILE A 104 -2.35 13.10 -33.36
CA ILE A 104 -3.02 13.75 -34.50
C ILE A 104 -2.42 13.06 -35.74
N ALA A 105 -3.25 12.67 -36.69
CA ALA A 105 -2.94 11.88 -37.91
C ALA A 105 -2.93 10.34 -37.73
N GLY A 106 -4.04 9.73 -38.14
CA GLY A 106 -4.17 8.29 -38.30
C GLY A 106 -5.46 7.77 -37.68
N LEU A 107 -6.54 7.78 -38.47
CA LEU A 107 -7.76 7.05 -38.17
C LEU A 107 -7.45 5.63 -37.70
N GLN A 108 -7.90 5.28 -36.48
CA GLN A 108 -8.38 3.95 -36.13
C GLN A 108 -9.33 4.05 -34.92
N PHE A 109 -10.61 3.77 -35.19
CA PHE A 109 -11.64 3.37 -34.23
C PHE A 109 -11.75 1.84 -34.35
N PRO A 110 -12.00 1.04 -33.29
CA PRO A 110 -13.07 1.29 -32.31
C PRO A 110 -12.75 0.89 -30.85
N SER A 111 -13.67 1.21 -29.93
CA SER A 111 -13.93 0.37 -28.75
C SER A 111 -15.45 0.35 -28.52
N LEU A 112 -16.13 -0.61 -29.15
CA LEU A 112 -17.41 -1.14 -28.67
C LEU A 112 -17.09 -1.93 -27.39
N THR A 113 -17.05 -1.26 -26.23
CA THR A 113 -16.91 -1.80 -24.84
C THR A 113 -16.28 -3.21 -24.70
N PRO A 114 -15.02 -3.35 -24.21
CA PRO A 114 -14.75 -3.40 -22.76
C PRO A 114 -13.35 -2.83 -22.39
N SER A 115 -13.10 -1.53 -22.58
CA SER A 115 -11.80 -0.89 -22.28
C SER A 115 -11.66 -0.33 -20.86
N LEU A 116 -12.41 -0.88 -19.90
CA LEU A 116 -12.30 -0.55 -18.48
C LEU A 116 -11.32 -1.47 -17.72
N GLU A 117 -10.84 -2.55 -18.34
CA GLU A 117 -9.87 -3.47 -17.72
C GLU A 117 -8.48 -2.79 -17.54
N ASP A 118 -8.13 -1.83 -18.39
CA ASP A 118 -6.84 -1.11 -18.37
C ASP A 118 -6.78 0.13 -17.44
N LYS A 119 -7.76 0.33 -16.55
CA LYS A 119 -7.89 1.56 -15.76
C LYS A 119 -8.07 1.24 -14.27
N SER A 120 -7.05 1.56 -13.49
CA SER A 120 -7.07 1.40 -12.04
C SER A 120 -7.49 2.70 -11.36
N PHE A 121 -8.58 2.63 -10.60
CA PHE A 121 -8.94 3.68 -9.65
C PHE A 121 -8.27 3.38 -8.31
N ILE A 122 -7.32 4.23 -7.90
CA ILE A 122 -6.53 4.02 -6.68
C ILE A 122 -6.90 5.09 -5.67
N ILE A 123 -7.43 4.66 -4.53
CA ILE A 123 -7.60 5.53 -3.36
C ILE A 123 -6.43 5.26 -2.42
N THR A 124 -5.58 6.27 -2.22
CA THR A 124 -4.55 6.25 -1.20
C THR A 124 -5.07 6.92 0.06
N LEU A 125 -4.94 6.21 1.18
CA LEU A 125 -5.30 6.72 2.49
C LEU A 125 -4.02 6.85 3.31
N THR A 126 -3.73 8.06 3.74
CA THR A 126 -2.53 8.38 4.52
C THR A 126 -2.98 8.90 5.87
N ILE A 127 -2.55 8.26 6.95
CA ILE A 127 -2.69 8.82 8.30
C ILE A 127 -1.48 9.72 8.53
N LEU A 128 -1.72 11.00 8.82
CA LEU A 128 -0.69 11.97 9.13
C LEU A 128 -0.26 11.87 10.60
N ASP A 129 0.87 12.49 10.95
CA ASP A 129 1.45 12.43 12.30
C ASP A 129 0.53 13.02 13.39
N ASP A 130 -0.38 13.91 13.02
CA ASP A 130 -1.40 14.47 13.92
C ASP A 130 -2.63 13.56 14.08
N GLY A 131 -2.61 12.36 13.49
CA GLY A 131 -3.71 11.40 13.47
C GLY A 131 -4.81 11.74 12.47
N THR A 132 -4.68 12.81 11.69
CA THR A 132 -5.66 13.13 10.65
C THR A 132 -5.51 12.20 9.45
N LEU A 133 -6.64 11.78 8.91
CA LEU A 133 -6.67 11.00 7.68
C LEU A 133 -6.67 11.94 6.48
N LYS A 134 -5.62 11.85 5.67
CA LYS A 134 -5.57 12.42 4.34
C LYS A 134 -5.98 11.38 3.31
N GLN A 135 -6.97 11.71 2.49
CA GLN A 135 -7.38 10.92 1.35
C GLN A 135 -6.84 11.55 0.07
N ASP A 136 -6.01 10.80 -0.65
CA ASP A 136 -5.54 11.17 -1.98
C ASP A 136 -6.13 10.19 -2.99
N VAL A 137 -6.82 10.71 -4.01
CA VAL A 137 -7.41 9.88 -5.08
C VAL A 137 -6.53 10.01 -6.31
N LYS A 138 -6.02 8.88 -6.80
CA LYS A 138 -5.25 8.79 -8.04
C LYS A 138 -6.00 7.96 -9.07
N TYR A 139 -5.89 8.39 -10.32
CA TYR A 139 -6.39 7.66 -11.46
C TYR A 139 -5.18 7.24 -12.28
N GLU A 140 -4.96 5.93 -12.40
CA GLU A 140 -3.83 5.38 -13.12
C GLU A 140 -4.33 4.51 -14.27
N TRP A 141 -3.74 4.72 -15.44
CA TRP A 141 -3.83 3.80 -16.56
C TRP A 141 -2.87 2.65 -16.29
N LYS A 142 -3.38 1.42 -16.28
CA LYS A 142 -2.54 0.23 -16.29
C LYS A 142 -2.80 -0.49 -17.60
N ASP A 143 -1.88 -0.38 -18.55
CA ASP A 143 -1.91 -1.22 -19.74
C ASP A 143 -1.61 -2.67 -19.32
N GLU A 144 -2.54 -3.60 -19.54
CA GLU A 144 -2.28 -5.05 -19.32
C GLU A 144 -1.15 -5.60 -20.20
N TYR A 145 -0.77 -4.90 -21.28
CA TYR A 145 0.25 -5.36 -22.24
C TYR A 145 1.72 -5.19 -21.79
N LYS A 146 1.99 -4.77 -20.54
CA LYS A 146 3.38 -4.65 -20.03
C LYS A 146 3.83 -5.77 -19.07
N SER A 147 3.03 -6.81 -18.85
CA SER A 147 3.53 -8.05 -18.25
C SER A 147 3.56 -9.16 -19.30
N ASP A 148 4.77 -9.69 -19.56
CA ASP A 148 5.10 -10.86 -20.38
C ASP A 148 5.53 -10.65 -21.84
N VAL A 149 6.30 -9.59 -22.10
CA VAL A 149 7.32 -9.64 -23.16
C VAL A 149 8.68 -9.24 -22.60
N ILE A 150 9.25 -10.11 -21.76
CA ILE A 150 10.71 -10.14 -21.54
C ILE A 150 11.23 -11.43 -22.17
N ASN A 151 11.71 -11.26 -23.41
CA ASN A 151 12.67 -12.05 -24.19
C ASN A 151 12.66 -13.59 -24.14
N PRO A 152 12.40 -14.26 -25.29
CA PRO A 152 13.01 -15.55 -25.58
C PRO A 152 14.46 -15.33 -26.03
N HIS A 153 15.42 -15.62 -25.15
CA HIS A 153 16.80 -15.93 -25.55
C HIS A 153 17.22 -17.24 -24.90
#